data_AF-A0A2R6XXA2-F1
#
_entry.id   AF-A0A2R6XXA2-F1
#
_cell.length_a   1.000
_cell.length_b   1.000
_cell.length_c   1.000
_cell.angle_alpha   90.00
_cell.angle_beta   90.00
_cell.angle_gamma   90.00
#
_symmetry.space_group_name_H-M   'P 1'
#
loop_
_entity.id
_entity.type
_entity.pdbx_description
1 polymer ?
#
loop_
_entity_poly.entity_id
_entity_poly.type
_entity_poly.pdbx_seq_one_letter_code
_entity_poly.pdbx_strand_id
1 'polypeptide(L)'
;MRLITGKKASVLVEKGTQIEAPQEDLILPDNLHAPLTKGTEAGKLIVSVAGKTVEIPLMIEADVPKANLGTVMKRTLHCAIFFEEEKPPQVEPEHAPDVHDEQDKSIKQDPS
;
A
#
# COMPACT_ATOMS: atom_id res chain seq x y z
N MET A 1 8.08 12.98 -4.19
CA MET A 1 8.95 13.06 -3.00
C MET A 1 9.64 11.73 -2.87
N ARG A 2 10.97 11.69 -2.78
CA ARG A 2 11.75 10.45 -2.66
C ARG A 2 12.35 10.37 -1.26
N LEU A 3 12.22 9.21 -0.64
CA LEU A 3 12.75 8.92 0.69
C LEU A 3 13.97 8.02 0.55
N ILE A 4 15.01 8.33 1.34
CA ILE A 4 16.25 7.59 1.39
C ILE A 4 16.53 7.12 2.80
N THR A 5 17.22 6.00 2.92
CA THR A 5 17.63 5.45 4.20
C THR A 5 18.73 6.31 4.80
N GLY A 6 18.53 6.84 6.02
CA GLY A 6 19.51 7.72 6.66
C GLY A 6 20.80 6.99 7.09
N LYS A 7 20.71 5.68 7.33
CA LYS A 7 21.83 4.82 7.74
C LYS A 7 21.66 3.41 7.14
N LYS A 8 22.78 2.74 6.87
CA LYS A 8 22.78 1.30 6.55
C LYS A 8 22.56 0.52 7.84
N ALA A 9 21.61 -0.41 7.82
CA ALA A 9 21.40 -1.38 8.89
C ALA A 9 21.76 -2.78 8.36
N SER A 10 22.42 -3.56 9.20
CA SER A 10 22.78 -4.94 8.90
C SER A 10 22.23 -5.82 10.01
N VAL A 11 21.54 -6.91 9.66
CA VAL A 11 21.03 -7.89 10.62
C VAL A 11 21.99 -9.09 10.64
N LEU A 12 22.53 -9.40 11.82
CA LEU A 12 23.35 -10.59 12.02
C LEU A 12 22.44 -11.76 12.43
N VAL A 13 22.40 -12.80 11.59
CA VAL A 13 21.64 -14.03 11.80
C VAL A 13 22.59 -15.21 12.05
N GLU A 14 22.16 -16.14 12.90
CA GLU A 14 22.98 -17.31 13.25
C GLU A 14 23.11 -18.28 12.07
N LYS A 15 24.31 -18.86 11.93
CA LYS A 15 24.64 -19.79 10.85
C LYS A 15 23.77 -21.04 10.96
N GLY A 16 22.95 -21.28 9.94
CA GLY A 16 22.01 -22.41 9.90
C GLY A 16 20.55 -22.03 10.10
N THR A 17 20.25 -20.76 10.41
CA THR A 17 18.88 -20.25 10.43
C THR A 17 18.35 -20.14 9.01
N GLN A 18 17.19 -20.74 8.73
CA GLN A 18 16.49 -20.54 7.46
C GLN A 18 15.98 -19.09 7.45
N ILE A 19 16.55 -18.25 6.60
CA ILE A 19 16.17 -16.85 6.50
C ILE A 19 14.91 -16.80 5.62
N GLU A 20 13.75 -16.66 6.25
CA GLU A 20 12.53 -16.28 5.55
C GLU A 20 12.67 -14.86 4.98
N ALA A 21 11.87 -14.54 3.97
CA ALA A 21 11.91 -13.20 3.36
C ALA A 21 11.72 -12.12 4.44
N PRO A 22 12.53 -11.05 4.45
CA PRO A 22 12.40 -9.97 5.42
C PRO A 22 11.02 -9.33 5.32
N GLN A 23 10.34 -9.17 6.46
CA GLN A 23 9.11 -8.39 6.51
C GLN A 23 9.47 -6.92 6.66
N GLU A 24 9.05 -6.10 5.71
CA GLU A 24 9.33 -4.67 5.66
C GLU A 24 8.04 -3.88 5.91
N ASP A 25 7.98 -3.17 7.03
CA ASP A 25 6.86 -2.30 7.39
C ASP A 25 7.30 -0.83 7.32
N LEU A 26 6.64 -0.06 6.46
CA LEU A 26 6.90 1.37 6.29
C LEU A 26 5.95 2.19 7.17
N ILE A 27 6.50 2.91 8.15
CA ILE A 27 5.73 3.82 8.99
C ILE A 27 6.04 5.26 8.61
N LEU A 28 5.04 5.94 8.06
CA LEU A 28 5.04 7.37 7.78
C LEU A 28 4.03 8.08 8.68
N PRO A 29 4.31 9.31 9.13
CA PRO A 29 3.35 10.11 9.88
C PRO A 29 2.22 10.58 8.96
N ASP A 30 0.98 10.48 9.42
CA ASP A 30 -0.22 10.86 8.65
C ASP A 30 -0.23 12.35 8.24
N ASN A 31 0.44 13.20 9.01
CA ASN A 31 0.45 14.66 8.85
C ASN A 31 1.78 15.19 8.31
N LEU A 32 2.28 14.60 7.22
CA LEU A 32 3.49 15.11 6.56
C LEU A 32 3.17 16.34 5.71
N HIS A 33 3.42 17.53 6.27
CA HIS A 33 3.14 18.81 5.61
C HIS A 33 4.40 19.45 5.02
N ALA A 34 4.27 20.04 3.83
CA ALA A 34 5.28 20.94 3.29
C ALA A 34 5.32 22.27 4.07
N PRO A 35 6.47 22.96 4.16
CA PRO A 35 7.73 22.66 3.49
C PRO A 35 8.55 21.57 4.19
N LEU A 36 9.11 20.66 3.41
CA LEU A 36 10.00 19.61 3.91
C LEU A 36 11.43 19.89 3.45
N THR A 37 12.38 19.82 4.37
CA THR A 37 13.79 20.04 4.07
C THR A 37 14.52 18.73 3.83
N LYS A 38 15.51 18.76 2.93
CA LYS A 38 16.41 17.65 2.66
C LYS A 38 17.12 17.23 3.94
N GLY A 39 17.17 15.92 4.19
CA GLY A 39 17.79 15.32 5.36
C GLY A 39 16.89 15.28 6.60
N THR A 40 15.68 15.84 6.54
CA THR A 40 14.70 15.71 7.64
C THR A 40 14.15 14.30 7.70
N GLU A 41 13.97 13.80 8.93
CA GLU A 41 13.33 12.51 9.18
C GLU A 41 11.84 12.58 8.79
N ALA A 42 11.45 11.74 7.84
CA ALA A 42 10.07 11.65 7.35
C ALA A 42 9.31 10.44 7.90
N GLY A 43 9.99 9.54 8.61
CA GLY A 43 9.40 8.30 9.11
C GLY A 43 10.45 7.24 9.36
N LYS A 44 9.99 6.00 9.50
CA LYS A 44 10.84 4.84 9.82
C LYS A 44 10.46 3.65 8.97
N LEU A 45 11.47 2.90 8.55
CA LEU A 45 11.32 1.57 7.98
C LEU A 45 11.62 0.55 9.09
N ILE A 46 10.68 -0.33 9.35
CA ILE A 46 10.82 -1.43 10.30
C ILE A 46 11.08 -2.69 9.49
N VAL A 47 12.22 -3.33 9.72
CA VAL A 47 12.57 -4.60 9.07
C VAL A 47 12.62 -5.69 10.12
N SER A 48 11.84 -6.74 9.92
CA SER A 48 11.78 -7.91 10.80
C SER A 48 12.35 -9.13 10.09
N VAL A 49 13.41 -9.72 10.66
CA VAL A 49 14.06 -10.93 10.14
C VAL A 49 14.33 -11.90 11.30
N ALA A 50 13.82 -13.12 11.19
CA ALA A 50 14.01 -14.18 12.18
C ALA A 50 13.71 -13.73 13.63
N GLY A 51 12.63 -12.96 13.82
CA GLY A 51 12.19 -12.44 15.12
C GLY A 51 13.00 -11.26 15.67
N LYS A 52 14.00 -10.74 14.92
CA LYS A 52 14.71 -9.50 15.24
C LYS A 52 14.15 -8.36 14.42
N THR A 53 13.74 -7.29 15.10
CA THR A 53 13.23 -6.07 14.47
C THR A 53 14.30 -4.97 14.51
N VAL A 54 14.53 -4.32 13.37
CA VAL A 54 15.44 -3.19 13.25
C VAL A 54 14.70 -1.99 12.68
N GLU A 55 14.78 -0.87 13.38
CA GLU A 55 14.22 0.41 12.94
C GLU A 55 15.28 1.20 12.17
N ILE A 56 14.91 1.69 10.99
CA ILE A 56 15.78 2.49 10.12
C ILE A 56 15.10 3.82 9.81
N PRO A 57 15.67 4.97 10.23
CA PRO A 57 15.07 6.27 9.96
C PRO A 57 15.15 6.59 8.47
N LEU A 58 14.03 7.06 7.93
CA LEU A 58 13.90 7.51 6.55
C LEU A 58 14.03 9.03 6.48
N MET A 59 14.87 9.49 5.56
CA MET A 59 15.18 10.89 5.35
C MET A 59 14.71 11.35 3.98
N ILE A 60 14.44 12.65 3.89
CA ILE A 60 14.00 13.28 2.65
C ILE A 60 15.19 13.55 1.73
N GLU A 61 15.13 13.07 0.48
CA GLU A 61 16.22 13.21 -0.49
C GLU A 61 16.39 14.63 -1.02
N ALA A 62 15.27 15.37 -1.15
CA ALA A 62 15.23 16.68 -1.79
C ALA A 62 14.20 17.61 -1.13
N ASP A 63 14.49 18.91 -1.12
CA ASP A 63 13.60 19.92 -0.56
C ASP A 63 12.25 19.93 -1.29
N VAL A 64 11.17 19.91 -0.51
CA VAL A 64 9.79 20.01 -1.00
C VAL A 64 9.23 21.36 -0.54
N PRO A 65 9.23 22.39 -1.41
CA PRO A 65 8.68 23.69 -1.05
C PRO A 65 7.16 23.63 -0.92
N LYS A 66 6.59 24.57 -0.17
CA LYS A 66 5.13 24.73 -0.08
C LYS A 66 4.56 25.03 -1.46
N ALA A 67 3.48 24.34 -1.84
CA ALA A 67 2.82 24.60 -3.10
C ALA A 67 2.16 25.98 -3.08
N ASN A 68 2.40 26.78 -4.12
CA ASN A 68 1.69 28.03 -4.36
C ASN A 68 0.40 27.76 -5.15
N LEU A 69 -0.61 28.62 -5.01
CA LEU A 69 -1.92 28.48 -5.67
C LEU A 69 -1.79 28.28 -7.19
N GLY A 70 -0.84 28.97 -7.82
CA GLY A 70 -0.54 28.80 -9.25
C GLY A 70 0.04 27.42 -9.61
N THR A 71 0.80 26.79 -8.71
CA THR A 71 1.31 25.42 -8.91
C THR A 71 0.18 24.40 -8.87
N VAL A 72 -0.78 24.59 -7.97
CA VAL A 72 -1.98 23.75 -7.87
C VAL A 72 -2.86 23.93 -9.12
N MET A 73 -3.05 25.17 -9.58
CA MET A 73 -3.85 25.47 -10.77
C MET A 73 -3.24 24.87 -12.05
N LYS A 74 -1.91 25.01 -12.25
CA LYS A 74 -1.20 24.40 -13.40
C LYS A 74 -1.32 22.87 -13.42
N ARG A 75 -1.23 22.22 -12.25
CA ARG A 75 -1.46 20.76 -12.13
C ARG A 75 -2.88 20.38 -12.49
N THR A 76 -3.86 21.16 -12.05
CA THR A 76 -5.28 20.91 -12.33
C THR A 76 -5.59 21.06 -13.83
N LEU A 77 -5.07 22.10 -14.48
CA LEU A 77 -5.18 22.28 -15.93
C LEU A 77 -4.51 21.14 -16.71
N HIS A 78 -3.30 20.73 -16.32
CA HIS A 78 -2.61 19.61 -16.96
C HIS A 78 -3.39 18.28 -16.80
N CYS A 79 -3.99 18.05 -15.63
CA CYS A 79 -4.80 16.87 -15.40
C CYS A 79 -6.13 16.92 -16.17
N ALA A 80 -6.77 18.10 -16.27
CA ALA A 80 -8.02 18.29 -17.00
C ALA A 80 -7.85 18.17 -18.53
N ILE A 81 -6.66 18.48 -19.06
CA ILE A 81 -6.34 18.38 -20.49
C ILE A 81 -5.95 16.94 -20.88
N PHE A 82 -5.49 16.11 -19.94
CA PHE A 82 -5.11 14.70 -20.19
C PHE A 82 -6.18 13.68 -19.76
N PHE A 83 -7.36 14.15 -19.33
CA PHE A 83 -8.49 13.30 -18.97
C PHE A 83 -9.42 13.09 -20.19
N GLU A 84 -8.86 12.61 -21.29
CA GLU A 84 -9.63 12.10 -22.42
C GLU A 84 -9.55 10.57 -22.44
N GLU A 85 -10.69 9.96 -22.12
CA GLU A 85 -11.12 8.61 -22.49
C GLU A 85 -10.23 7.39 -22.10
N GLU A 86 -10.25 7.00 -20.82
CA GLU A 86 -10.27 5.55 -20.53
C GLU A 86 -11.71 5.12 -20.29
N LYS A 87 -12.33 4.63 -21.37
CA LYS A 87 -13.56 3.84 -21.33
C LYS A 87 -13.35 2.69 -20.33
N PRO A 88 -14.22 2.53 -19.31
CA PRO A 88 -14.08 1.44 -18.36
C PRO A 88 -14.11 0.09 -19.10
N PRO A 89 -13.28 -0.88 -18.71
CA PRO A 89 -13.35 -2.22 -19.30
C PRO A 89 -14.76 -2.76 -19.08
N GLN A 90 -15.42 -3.12 -20.19
CA GLN A 90 -16.67 -3.85 -20.19
C GLN A 90 -16.43 -5.16 -19.46
N VAL A 91 -16.87 -5.26 -18.21
CA VAL A 91 -16.92 -6.53 -17.49
C VAL A 91 -18.05 -7.32 -18.13
N GLU A 92 -17.71 -8.23 -19.05
CA GLU A 92 -18.60 -9.29 -19.48
C GLU A 92 -19.14 -9.99 -18.22
N PRO A 93 -20.46 -10.13 -18.03
CA PRO A 93 -20.98 -10.87 -16.90
C PRO A 93 -20.54 -12.32 -17.07
N GLU A 94 -19.58 -12.70 -16.21
CA GLU A 94 -19.21 -14.08 -15.97
C GLU A 94 -20.48 -14.90 -15.82
N HIS A 95 -20.57 -15.90 -16.69
CA HIS A 95 -21.66 -16.85 -16.82
C HIS A 95 -22.07 -17.37 -15.44
N ALA A 96 -23.16 -16.84 -14.88
CA ALA A 96 -23.78 -17.38 -13.69
C ALA A 96 -24.12 -18.87 -13.96
N PRO A 97 -23.72 -19.83 -13.13
CA PRO A 97 -24.35 -21.13 -13.15
C PRO A 97 -25.80 -20.95 -12.71
N ASP A 98 -26.67 -20.94 -13.71
CA ASP A 98 -28.10 -21.16 -13.59
C ASP A 98 -28.32 -22.58 -13.04
N VAL A 99 -28.59 -22.72 -11.75
CA VAL A 99 -29.47 -23.80 -11.25
C VAL A 99 -30.25 -23.27 -10.04
N HIS A 100 -31.52 -23.01 -10.32
CA HIS A 100 -32.57 -22.77 -9.35
C HIS A 100 -32.69 -23.89 -8.29
N ASP A 101 -32.93 -23.40 -7.07
CA ASP A 101 -33.73 -23.87 -5.93
C ASP A 101 -34.57 -25.17 -6.00
N GLU A 102 -35.09 -25.53 -4.81
CA GLU A 102 -36.24 -26.40 -4.54
C GLU A 102 -36.00 -27.91 -4.23
N GLN A 103 -35.78 -28.23 -2.96
CA GLN A 103 -36.86 -28.60 -2.01
C GLN A 103 -36.32 -29.45 -0.85
N ASP A 104 -36.16 -28.76 0.28
CA ASP A 104 -36.41 -29.34 1.61
C ASP A 104 -37.88 -29.76 1.69
N LYS A 105 -38.14 -31.06 1.90
CA LYS A 105 -39.42 -31.51 2.43
C LYS A 105 -39.21 -32.62 3.44
N SER A 106 -38.95 -32.17 4.67
CA SER A 106 -39.55 -32.68 5.92
C SER A 106 -40.07 -34.13 5.92
N ILE A 107 -39.36 -34.93 6.71
CA ILE A 107 -39.78 -36.18 7.34
C ILE A 107 -41.05 -35.96 8.19
N LYS A 108 -42.06 -36.83 8.01
CA LYS A 108 -42.88 -37.52 9.06
C LYS A 108 -44.24 -37.96 8.50
N GLN A 109 -44.50 -39.27 8.41
CA GLN A 109 -45.51 -40.01 9.19
C GLN A 109 -45.73 -41.45 8.68
N ASP A 110 -46.07 -42.31 9.63
CA ASP A 110 -45.93 -43.77 9.75
C ASP A 110 -46.78 -44.68 8.84
N PRO A 111 -46.44 -45.98 8.74
CA PRO A 111 -47.19 -46.98 7.97
C PRO A 111 -48.30 -47.66 8.81
N SER A 112 -49.41 -48.02 8.15
CA SER A 112 -50.36 -49.06 8.59
C SER A 112 -50.99 -49.73 7.37
#